data_AF-A0A1X0RJZ4-F1
#
_entry.id   AF-A0A1X0RJZ4-F1
#
_cell.length_a   1.000
_cell.length_b   1.000
_cell.length_c   1.000
_cell.angle_alpha   90.00
_cell.angle_beta   90.00
_cell.angle_gamma   90.00
#
_symmetry.space_group_name_H-M   'P 1'
#
loop_
_entity.id
_entity.type
_entity.pdbx_description
1 polymer ?
#
loop_
_entity_poly.entity_id
_entity_poly.type
_entity_poly.pdbx_seq_one_letter_code
_entity_poly.pdbx_strand_id
1 'polypeptide(L)' 'YLPLLNPMEVCWSKIKGELRDTPFGNNEMIADRTEKAVKKVKPEDCQGWIRHSRRLFTKC' A
#
# COMPACT_ATOMS: atom_id res chain seq x y z
N TYR A 1 -11.85 14.03 7.23
CA TYR A 1 -11.45 12.81 6.51
C TYR A 1 -10.54 12.00 7.41
N LEU A 2 -10.82 10.72 7.65
CA LEU A 2 -9.99 9.86 8.52
C LEU A 2 -9.24 8.84 7.62
N PRO A 3 -8.00 9.13 7.20
CA PRO A 3 -7.25 8.26 6.28
C PRO A 3 -6.99 6.86 6.86
N LEU A 4 -6.96 6.73 8.20
CA LEU A 4 -6.84 5.44 8.90
C LEU A 4 -8.06 4.52 8.72
N LEU A 5 -9.20 5.07 8.31
CA LEU A 5 -10.41 4.29 8.01
C LEU A 5 -10.45 3.79 6.55
N ASN A 6 -9.57 4.31 5.69
CA ASN A 6 -9.51 3.92 4.30
C ASN A 6 -8.36 2.91 4.08
N PRO A 7 -8.65 1.61 3.87
CA PRO A 7 -7.61 0.61 3.64
C PRO A 7 -6.75 0.91 2.39
N MET A 8 -7.24 1.73 1.44
CA MET A 8 -6.45 2.16 0.29
C MET A 8 -5.25 3.04 0.66
N GLU A 9 -5.36 3.86 1.71
CA GLU A 9 -4.24 4.70 2.16
C GLU A 9 -3.10 3.83 2.69
N VAL A 10 -3.43 2.75 3.41
CA VAL A 10 -2.47 1.78 3.92
C VAL A 10 -1.84 0.98 2.78
N CYS A 11 -2.63 0.60 1.78
CA CYS A 11 -2.14 -0.04 0.55
C CYS A 11 -1.11 0.83 -0.17
N TRP A 12 -1.43 2.10 -0.42
CA TRP A 12 -0.51 3.04 -1.06
C TRP A 12 0.74 3.30 -0.23
N SER A 13 0.65 3.27 1.09
CA SER A 13 1.82 3.38 1.98
C SER A 13 2.81 2.24 1.73
N LYS A 14 2.33 0.99 1.65
CA LYS A 14 3.17 -0.18 1.36
C LYS A 14 3.82 -0.09 -0.03
N ILE A 15 3.04 0.21 -1.06
CA ILE A 15 3.54 0.34 -2.45
C ILE A 15 4.63 1.43 -2.52
N LYS A 16 4.41 2.58 -1.89
CA LYS A 16 5.41 3.66 -1.84
C LYS A 16 6.66 3.27 -1.07
N GLY A 17 6.55 2.42 -0.04
CA GLY A 17 7.70 1.86 0.66
C GLY A 17 8.60 1.07 -0.29
N GLU A 18 8.01 0.10 -1.00
CA GLU A 18 8.73 -0.73 -2.00
C GLU A 18 9.42 0.10 -3.09
N LEU A 19 8.78 1.18 -3.54
CA LEU A 19 9.35 2.10 -4.54
C LEU A 19 10.51 2.94 -3.99
N ARG A 20 10.53 3.23 -2.68
CA ARG A 20 11.57 4.02 -2.00
C ARG A 20 12.78 3.17 -1.62
N ASP A 21 12.59 1.90 -1.29
CA ASP A 21 13.66 0.99 -0.88
C ASP A 21 14.64 0.64 -2.00
N THR A 22 14.35 1.02 -3.24
CA THR A 22 15.18 0.71 -4.41
C THR A 22 15.55 1.99 -5.17
N PRO A 23 16.83 2.22 -5.55
CA PRO A 23 17.24 3.39 -6.32
C PRO A 23 16.72 3.31 -7.76
N PHE A 24 16.23 4.40 -8.35
CA PHE A 24 15.78 4.41 -9.74
C PHE A 24 16.99 4.25 -10.69
N GLY A 25 16.91 3.29 -11.62
CA GLY A 25 17.87 3.20 -12.72
C GLY A 25 17.64 4.31 -13.75
N ASN A 26 18.70 4.70 -14.50
CA ASN A 26 18.68 5.82 -15.45
C ASN A 26 17.62 5.73 -16.57
N ASN A 27 16.96 4.58 -16.77
CA ASN A 27 15.92 4.34 -17.78
C ASN A 27 14.72 3.52 -17.26
N GLU A 28 14.55 3.34 -15.95
CA GLU A 28 13.38 2.62 -15.42
C GLU A 28 12.13 3.51 -15.46
N MET A 29 11.06 3.04 -16.09
CA MET A 29 9.76 3.71 -16.00
C MET A 29 9.11 3.43 -14.64
N ILE A 30 8.55 4.49 -14.03
CA ILE A 30 7.84 4.39 -12.76
C ILE A 30 6.64 3.43 -12.82
N ALA A 31 6.02 3.30 -14.00
CA ALA A 31 4.88 2.40 -14.22
C ALA A 31 5.27 0.93 -14.01
N ASP A 32 6.36 0.46 -14.62
CA ASP A 32 6.85 -0.91 -14.47
C ASP A 32 7.18 -1.25 -13.02
N ARG A 33 7.75 -0.27 -12.31
CA ARG A 33 8.11 -0.43 -10.90
C ARG A 33 6.87 -0.48 -10.00
N THR A 34 5.88 0.34 -10.31
CA THR A 34 4.60 0.34 -9.61
C THR A 34 3.89 -1.00 -9.82
N GLU A 35 3.90 -1.55 -11.04
CA GLU A 35 3.35 -2.88 -11.30
C GLU A 35 4.07 -3.97 -10.48
N LYS A 36 5.41 -3.95 -10.44
CA LYS A 36 6.20 -4.87 -9.61
C LYS A 36 5.90 -4.72 -8.13
N ALA A 37 5.77 -3.49 -7.63
CA ALA A 37 5.46 -3.21 -6.23
C ALA A 37 4.04 -3.65 -5.84
N VAL A 38 3.06 -3.42 -6.72
CA VAL A 38 1.67 -3.89 -6.52
C VAL A 38 1.62 -5.42 -6.48
N LYS A 39 2.40 -6.11 -7.32
CA LYS A 39 2.49 -7.59 -7.29
C LYS A 39 3.06 -8.16 -5.98
N LYS A 40 3.76 -7.35 -5.17
CA LYS A 40 4.24 -7.76 -3.83
C LYS A 40 3.17 -7.65 -2.75
N VAL A 41 2.04 -7.00 -3.03
CA VAL A 41 0.91 -6.92 -2.10
C VAL A 41 0.23 -8.29 -2.06
N LYS A 42 0.16 -8.90 -0.88
CA LYS A 42 -0.46 -10.21 -0.70
C LYS A 42 -1.93 -10.07 -0.32
N PRO A 43 -2.76 -11.09 -0.60
CA PRO A 43 -4.14 -11.14 -0.09
C PRO A 43 -4.22 -10.99 1.43
N GLU A 44 -3.26 -11.53 2.18
CA GLU A 44 -3.19 -11.39 3.64
C GLU A 44 -3.03 -9.92 4.09
N ASP A 45 -2.26 -9.13 3.34
CA ASP A 45 -2.09 -7.70 3.63
C ASP A 45 -3.43 -6.98 3.50
N CYS A 46 -4.14 -7.21 2.39
CA CYS A 46 -5.46 -6.64 2.14
C CYS A 46 -6.48 -7.00 3.23
N GLN A 47 -6.54 -8.28 3.62
CA GLN A 47 -7.40 -8.73 4.71
C GLN A 47 -7.02 -8.08 6.04
N GLY A 48 -5.72 -7.95 6.33
CA GLY A 48 -5.20 -7.26 7.50
C GLY A 48 -5.63 -5.80 7.57
N TRP A 49 -5.53 -5.07 6.46
CA TRP A 49 -5.92 -3.66 6.37
C TRP A 49 -7.43 -3.46 6.53
N ILE A 50 -8.25 -4.31 5.90
CA ILE A 50 -9.71 -4.28 6.07
C ILE A 50 -10.10 -4.58 7.52
N ARG A 51 -9.43 -5.55 8.16
CA ARG A 51 -9.68 -5.85 9.58
C ARG A 51 -9.28 -4.68 10.48
N HIS A 52 -8.16 -4.04 10.18
CA HIS A 52 -7.68 -2.87 10.93
C HIS A 52 -8.65 -1.69 10.80
N SER A 53 -9.06 -1.34 9.58
CA SER A 53 -10.02 -0.25 9.35
C SER A 53 -11.35 -0.51 10.05
N ARG A 54 -11.90 -1.73 9.98
CA ARG A 54 -13.13 -2.12 10.70
C ARG A 54 -13.03 -1.92 12.22
N ARG A 55 -11.89 -2.26 12.84
CA ARG A 55 -11.67 -2.04 14.29
C ARG A 55 -11.58 -0.57 14.67
N LEU A 56 -11.12 0.27 13.74
CA LEU A 56 -11.06 1.71 13.96
C LEU A 56 -12.44 2.35 13.79
N PHE A 57 -13.25 1.89 12.82
CA PHE A 57 -14.63 2.35 12.65
C PHE A 57 -15.46 2.18 13.92
N THR A 58 -15.30 1.09 14.68
CA THR A 58 -16.03 0.87 15.94
C THR A 58 -15.60 1.78 17.08
N LYS A 59 -14.53 2.56 16.90
CA LYS A 59 -13.96 3.49 17.89
C LYS A 59 -14.11 4.97 17.48
N CYS A 60 -14.72 5.23 16.33
CA CYS A 60 -15.06 6.57 15.84
C CYS A 60 -16.52 6.87 16.14
#